data_AF-A0A962XA94-F1
#
_entry.id   AF-A0A962XA94-F1
#
_cell.length_a   1.000
_cell.length_b   1.000
_cell.length_c   1.000
_cell.angle_alpha   90.00
_cell.angle_beta   90.00
_cell.angle_gamma   90.00
#
_symmetry.space_group_name_H-M   'P 1'
#
loop_
_entity.id
_entity.type
_entity.pdbx_description
1 polymer ?
#
loop_
_entity_poly.entity_id
_entity_poly.type
_entity_poly.pdbx_seq_one_letter_code
_entity_poly.pdbx_strand_id
1 'polypeptide(L)'
;MTRDLIDSDPCARIMAYHQASKHHLDRYAPGPGGLDWANQPDPFRRYTGTLRIELPLHADTLTTPFEAVRRGKRPAAYPLECDSLAILFELSLGLSAWKQHHGSRWALRC
;
A
#
# COMPACT_ATOMS: atom_id res chain seq x y z
N MET A 1 -34.75 10.22 15.88
CA MET A 1 -34.21 9.62 17.13
C MET A 1 -33.34 8.39 16.90
N THR A 2 -33.15 7.88 15.67
CA THR A 2 -32.37 6.65 15.40
C THR A 2 -30.98 6.89 14.79
N ARG A 3 -30.66 8.12 14.38
CA ARG A 3 -29.41 8.49 13.71
C ARG A 3 -28.26 8.73 14.70
N ASP A 4 -28.60 9.18 15.91
CA ASP A 4 -27.64 9.53 16.97
C ASP A 4 -27.00 8.29 17.63
N LEU A 5 -27.65 7.13 17.59
CA LEU A 5 -27.15 5.88 18.18
C LEU A 5 -26.09 5.18 17.30
N ILE A 6 -26.10 5.45 15.98
CA ILE A 6 -25.07 4.92 15.06
C ILE A 6 -23.76 5.70 15.21
N ASP A 7 -23.83 6.96 15.66
CA ASP A 7 -22.68 7.85 15.69
C ASP A 7 -21.76 7.63 16.91
N SER A 8 -22.28 7.04 17.99
CA SER A 8 -21.53 6.77 19.22
C SER A 8 -20.95 5.36 19.32
N ASP A 9 -21.44 4.39 18.54
CA ASP A 9 -20.88 3.02 18.51
C ASP A 9 -19.85 2.89 17.37
N PRO A 10 -18.55 2.74 17.69
CA PRO A 10 -17.50 2.57 16.68
C PRO A 10 -17.76 1.40 15.73
N CYS A 11 -18.32 0.30 16.23
CA CYS A 11 -18.61 -0.88 15.43
C CYS A 11 -19.74 -0.60 14.43
N ALA A 12 -20.86 -0.03 14.88
CA ALA A 12 -21.95 0.38 14.00
C ALA A 12 -21.47 1.31 12.88
N ARG A 13 -20.58 2.27 13.20
CA ARG A 13 -20.01 3.18 12.21
C ARG A 13 -19.11 2.50 11.18
N ILE A 14 -18.25 1.56 11.62
CA ILE A 14 -17.42 0.75 10.71
C ILE A 14 -18.30 -0.09 9.78
N MET A 15 -19.34 -0.73 10.33
CA MET A 15 -20.27 -1.53 9.53
C MET A 15 -21.02 -0.65 8.52
N ALA A 16 -21.50 0.52 8.93
CA ALA A 16 -22.16 1.46 8.03
C ALA A 16 -21.25 1.90 6.87
N TYR A 17 -19.99 2.26 7.17
CA TYR A 17 -19.00 2.59 6.14
C TYR A 17 -18.75 1.43 5.18
N HIS A 18 -18.58 0.21 5.71
CA HIS A 18 -18.36 -0.99 4.91
C HIS A 18 -19.56 -1.27 3.98
N GLN A 19 -20.79 -1.15 4.49
CA GLN A 19 -22.00 -1.34 3.65
C GLN A 19 -22.13 -0.26 2.57
N ALA A 20 -21.70 0.98 2.85
CA ALA A 20 -21.77 2.08 1.89
C ALA A 20 -20.69 2.03 0.79
N SER A 21 -19.51 1.46 1.07
CA SER A 21 -18.34 1.54 0.20
C SER A 21 -18.03 0.26 -0.60
N LYS A 22 -18.66 -0.87 -0.28
CA LYS A 22 -18.45 -2.13 -1.02
C LYS A 22 -19.25 -2.19 -2.32
N HIS A 23 -18.71 -2.91 -3.31
CA HIS A 23 -19.49 -3.28 -4.49
C HIS A 23 -20.49 -4.40 -4.15
N HIS A 24 -21.60 -4.43 -4.89
CA HIS A 24 -22.58 -5.49 -4.87
C HIS A 24 -22.61 -6.21 -6.23
N LEU A 25 -23.18 -7.41 -6.27
CA LEU A 25 -23.32 -8.17 -7.51
C LEU A 25 -24.03 -7.35 -8.60
N ASP A 26 -25.11 -6.67 -8.23
CA ASP A 26 -25.98 -5.96 -9.18
C ASP A 26 -25.67 -4.45 -9.30
N ARG A 27 -24.71 -3.93 -8.53
CA ARG A 27 -24.30 -2.51 -8.61
C ARG A 27 -22.92 -2.23 -8.02
N TYR A 28 -22.20 -1.28 -8.61
CA TYR A 28 -20.99 -0.76 -8.00
C TYR A 28 -21.28 0.16 -6.80
N ALA A 29 -20.32 0.31 -5.89
CA ALA A 29 -20.35 1.32 -4.85
C ALA A 29 -20.43 2.73 -5.47
N PRO A 30 -21.05 3.71 -4.78
CA PRO A 30 -21.06 5.09 -5.23
C PRO A 30 -19.64 5.63 -5.42
N GLY A 31 -19.40 6.31 -6.54
CA GLY A 31 -18.11 6.91 -6.86
C GLY A 31 -18.25 8.09 -7.82
N PRO A 32 -17.16 8.82 -8.08
CA PRO A 32 -17.19 10.07 -8.85
C PRO A 32 -17.48 9.90 -10.36
N GLY A 33 -17.72 8.68 -10.85
CA GLY A 33 -17.97 8.40 -12.27
C GLY A 33 -16.73 8.48 -13.19
N GLY A 34 -15.58 8.95 -12.67
CA GLY A 34 -14.32 9.06 -13.38
C GLY A 34 -13.17 9.47 -12.46
N LEU A 35 -11.95 9.52 -13.00
CA LEU A 35 -10.76 9.97 -12.27
C LEU A 35 -10.43 11.42 -12.60
N ASP A 36 -10.24 12.24 -11.57
CA ASP A 36 -9.73 13.61 -11.70
C ASP A 36 -8.20 13.59 -11.77
N TRP A 37 -7.68 13.38 -12.99
CA TRP A 37 -6.25 13.31 -13.23
C TRP A 37 -5.52 14.64 -13.02
N ALA A 38 -6.22 15.78 -13.14
CA ALA A 38 -5.63 17.09 -12.96
C ALA A 38 -5.22 17.35 -11.50
N ASN A 39 -5.92 16.72 -10.55
CA ASN A 39 -5.69 16.87 -9.12
C ASN A 39 -5.03 15.62 -8.49
N GLN A 40 -4.20 14.89 -9.24
CA GLN A 40 -3.47 13.74 -8.69
C GLN A 40 -2.48 14.20 -7.59
N PRO A 41 -2.58 13.68 -6.36
CA PRO A 41 -1.65 14.05 -5.29
C PRO A 41 -0.26 13.43 -5.51
N ASP A 42 0.78 14.10 -5.04
CA ASP A 42 2.12 13.49 -4.93
C ASP A 42 2.03 12.28 -3.97
N PRO A 43 2.31 11.05 -4.43
CA PRO A 43 2.20 9.87 -3.58
C PRO A 43 3.35 9.74 -2.56
N PHE A 44 4.34 10.65 -2.60
CA PHE A 44 5.49 10.67 -1.69
C PHE A 44 5.43 11.83 -0.71
N ARG A 45 5.41 11.51 0.58
CA ARG A 45 5.56 12.50 1.65
C ARG A 45 7.03 12.77 1.92
N ARG A 46 7.41 14.04 1.99
CA ARG A 46 8.77 14.49 2.36
C ARG A 46 8.69 15.37 3.60
N TYR A 47 9.60 15.14 4.55
CA TYR A 47 9.70 15.94 5.76
C TYR A 47 10.87 16.92 5.64
N THR A 48 10.60 18.21 5.80
CA THR A 48 11.63 19.25 5.68
C THR A 48 12.52 19.27 6.92
N GLY A 49 13.84 19.40 6.74
CA GLY A 49 14.81 19.47 7.84
C GLY A 49 15.17 18.11 8.45
N THR A 50 14.69 16.99 7.90
CA THR A 50 15.03 15.64 8.38
C THR A 50 16.14 15.00 7.55
N LEU A 51 16.98 14.18 8.20
CA LEU A 51 17.98 13.36 7.50
C LEU A 51 17.30 12.39 6.53
N ARG A 52 17.89 12.22 5.36
CA ARG A 52 17.52 11.20 4.37
C ARG A 52 18.60 10.14 4.31
N ILE A 53 18.23 8.90 4.58
CA ILE A 53 19.10 7.73 4.48
C ILE A 53 18.61 6.96 3.27
N GLU A 54 19.46 6.85 2.25
CA GLU A 54 19.17 6.03 1.07
C GLU A 54 19.40 4.56 1.46
N LEU A 55 18.40 3.72 1.24
CA LEU A 55 18.47 2.28 1.49
C LEU A 55 18.89 1.57 0.21
N PRO A 56 19.81 0.60 0.27
CA PRO A 56 20.29 -0.07 -0.92
C PRO A 56 19.28 -1.12 -1.42
N LEU A 57 19.32 -1.47 -2.70
CA LEU A 57 18.46 -2.51 -3.30
C LEU A 57 19.22 -3.84 -3.34
N HIS A 58 18.83 -4.78 -2.49
CA HIS A 58 19.53 -6.05 -2.23
C HIS A 58 18.59 -7.26 -2.26
N ALA A 59 17.32 -7.12 -2.64
CA ALA A 59 16.39 -8.25 -2.67
C ALA A 59 16.90 -9.42 -3.53
N ASP A 60 17.64 -9.13 -4.61
CA ASP A 60 18.27 -10.13 -5.49
C ASP A 60 19.36 -10.96 -4.79
N THR A 61 19.85 -10.55 -3.61
CA THR A 61 20.80 -11.36 -2.82
C THR A 61 20.11 -12.48 -2.05
N LEU A 62 18.77 -12.49 -1.98
CA LEU A 62 18.02 -13.54 -1.29
C LEU A 62 18.09 -14.85 -2.07
N THR A 63 18.64 -15.88 -1.43
CA THR A 63 18.75 -17.22 -2.01
C THR A 63 17.48 -18.06 -1.85
N THR A 64 16.56 -17.65 -0.99
CA THR A 64 15.32 -18.41 -0.73
C THR A 64 14.19 -17.87 -1.59
N PRO A 65 13.69 -18.63 -2.58
CA PRO A 65 12.59 -18.18 -3.42
C PRO A 65 11.27 -18.15 -2.63
N PHE A 66 10.35 -17.27 -3.05
CA PHE A 66 9.05 -17.09 -2.40
C PHE A 66 8.23 -18.38 -2.32
N GLU A 67 8.28 -19.24 -3.34
CA GLU A 67 7.59 -20.54 -3.33
C GLU A 67 8.05 -21.43 -2.17
N ALA A 68 9.35 -21.47 -1.88
CA ALA A 68 9.88 -22.27 -0.78
C ALA A 68 9.34 -21.78 0.57
N VAL A 69 9.22 -20.46 0.75
CA VAL A 69 8.61 -19.85 1.94
C VAL A 69 7.13 -20.24 2.06
N ARG A 70 6.38 -20.25 0.94
CA ARG A 70 4.99 -20.70 0.90
C ARG A 70 4.82 -22.18 1.24
N ARG A 71 5.80 -23.02 0.88
CA ARG A 71 5.84 -24.45 1.26
C ARG A 71 6.33 -24.69 2.69
N GLY A 72 6.58 -23.63 3.46
CA GLY A 72 6.93 -23.72 4.88
C GLY A 72 8.43 -23.67 5.17
N LYS A 73 9.31 -23.54 4.17
CA LYS A 73 10.74 -23.27 4.42
C LYS A 73 10.87 -21.96 5.17
N ARG A 74 11.68 -21.96 6.24
CA ARG A 74 12.05 -20.76 7.00
C ARG A 74 13.56 -20.60 6.91
N PRO A 75 14.08 -19.64 6.11
CA PRO A 75 15.51 -19.37 6.10
C PRO A 75 15.96 -18.88 7.48
N ALA A 76 17.28 -18.89 7.72
CA ALA A 76 17.83 -18.26 8.90
C ALA A 76 17.38 -16.81 8.99
N ALA A 77 17.05 -16.36 10.20
CA ALA A 77 16.67 -14.99 10.44
C ALA A 77 17.86 -14.08 10.16
N TYR A 78 17.60 -12.96 9.48
CA TYR A 78 18.60 -11.93 9.27
C TYR A 78 18.71 -11.08 10.54
N PRO A 79 19.90 -10.58 10.89
CA PRO A 79 20.04 -9.59 11.96
C PRO A 79 19.27 -8.32 11.60
N LEU A 80 18.87 -7.53 12.60
CA LEU A 80 18.20 -6.25 12.39
C LEU A 80 19.25 -5.17 12.07
N GLU A 81 19.46 -4.91 10.80
CA GLU A 81 20.48 -3.98 10.29
C GLU A 81 19.98 -3.25 9.05
N CYS A 82 20.77 -2.31 8.53
CA CYS A 82 20.37 -1.47 7.39
C CYS A 82 19.98 -2.32 6.18
N ASP A 83 20.79 -3.33 5.84
CA ASP A 83 20.58 -4.17 4.65
C ASP A 83 19.32 -5.03 4.78
N SER A 84 19.06 -5.63 5.94
CA SER A 84 17.86 -6.45 6.13
C SER A 84 16.58 -5.62 6.13
N LEU A 85 16.62 -4.40 6.67
CA LEU A 85 15.53 -3.43 6.56
C LEU A 85 15.33 -2.96 5.12
N ALA A 86 16.41 -2.72 4.39
CA ALA A 86 16.37 -2.31 2.99
C ALA A 86 15.70 -3.37 2.11
N ILE A 87 16.11 -4.64 2.26
CA ILE A 87 15.48 -5.78 1.57
C ILE A 87 13.98 -5.89 1.91
N LEU A 88 13.62 -5.76 3.19
CA LEU A 88 12.22 -5.81 3.61
C LEU A 88 11.39 -4.73 2.92
N PHE A 89 11.88 -3.48 2.90
CA PHE A 89 11.17 -2.37 2.28
C PHE A 89 11.18 -2.45 0.75
N GLU A 90 12.24 -2.93 0.13
CA GLU A 90 12.29 -3.19 -1.31
C GLU A 90 11.19 -4.16 -1.74
N LEU A 91 11.07 -5.30 -1.05
CA LEU A 91 10.06 -6.32 -1.38
C LEU A 91 8.62 -5.93 -1.00
N SER A 92 8.44 -5.11 0.03
CA SER A 92 7.09 -4.81 0.57
C SER A 92 6.52 -3.48 0.08
N LEU A 93 7.37 -2.48 -0.18
CA LEU A 93 7.00 -1.09 -0.44
C LEU A 93 7.77 -0.45 -1.60
N GLY A 94 8.69 -1.19 -2.23
CA GLY A 94 9.51 -0.73 -3.35
C GLY A 94 8.68 -0.38 -4.58
N LEU A 95 9.25 0.49 -5.42
CA LEU A 95 8.65 0.82 -6.71
C LEU A 95 9.10 -0.21 -7.74
N SER A 96 8.16 -0.94 -8.31
CA SER A 96 8.47 -1.97 -9.32
C SER A 96 8.55 -1.40 -10.73
N ALA A 97 7.82 -0.31 -11.01
CA ALA A 97 7.81 0.34 -12.31
C ALA A 97 7.19 1.74 -12.25
N TRP A 98 7.29 2.46 -13.37
CA TRP A 98 6.56 3.69 -13.63
C TRP A 98 5.72 3.53 -14.90
N LYS A 99 4.45 3.94 -14.84
CA LYS A 99 3.59 4.07 -16.02
C LYS A 99 3.42 5.53 -16.39
N GLN A 100 3.28 5.80 -17.68
CA GLN A 100 3.03 7.14 -18.20
C GLN A 100 2.04 7.09 -19.35
N HIS A 101 1.10 8.03 -19.37
CA HIS A 101 0.07 8.14 -20.40
C HIS A 101 -0.43 9.58 -20.49
N HIS A 102 -0.43 10.16 -21.70
CA HIS A 102 -0.93 11.52 -21.98
C HIS A 102 -0.42 12.59 -20.99
N GLY A 103 0.87 12.54 -20.64
CA GLY A 103 1.50 13.48 -19.70
C GLY A 103 1.38 13.13 -18.22
N SER A 104 0.44 12.26 -17.83
CA SER A 104 0.32 11.76 -16.46
C SER A 104 1.27 10.59 -16.23
N ARG A 105 1.96 10.56 -15.07
CA ARG A 105 2.90 9.50 -14.68
C ARG A 105 2.63 9.04 -13.24
N TRP A 106 2.59 7.74 -13.01
CA TRP A 106 2.37 7.18 -11.67
C TRP A 106 3.26 5.96 -11.40
N ALA A 107 3.61 5.81 -10.13
CA ALA A 107 4.44 4.70 -9.66
C ALA A 107 3.59 3.43 -9.46
N LEU A 108 4.18 2.28 -9.79
CA LEU A 108 3.63 0.97 -9.45
C LEU A 108 4.40 0.38 -8.27
N ARG A 109 3.70 -0.42 -7.49
CA ARG A 109 4.24 -1.24 -6.40
C ARG A 109 3.84 -2.69 -6.65
N CYS A 110 4.68 -3.64 -6.24
CA CYS A 110 4.40 -5.07 -6.26
C CYS A 110 3.66 -5.51 -5.00
#